data_AF-A0A0S2LV07-F1
#
_entry.id   AF-A0A0S2LV07-F1
#
_cell.length_a   1.000
_cell.length_b   1.000
_cell.length_c   1.000
_cell.angle_alpha   90.00
_cell.angle_beta   90.00
_cell.angle_gamma   90.00
#
_symmetry.space_group_name_H-M   'P 1'
#
loop_
_entity.id
_entity.type
_entity.pdbx_description
1 polymer ?
#
loop_
_entity_poly.entity_id
_entity_poly.type
_entity_poly.pdbx_seq_one_letter_code
_entity_poly.pdbx_strand_id
1 'polypeptide(L)'
;MTTHHIPVVLTAAGAAGNNEDVVGDNVSVVNEMYRSLLNAEEIAPNALRSYFADFYLTQALDGGFAQYVFMTPDRAELDGYIREGLEAMGAKAHLELFNRAAALYDLLTETELQDYLEDGATTEDNAEGTAEGTAAGGHRADGAAAMELLDAEFEDLFEAEDVTGLNADWLRNQPSLLILTEQELAAHIADRVAQVPDMEERRAEEERENGPEFELIIRELCAVAGHELVKISMGDPNHEHHGETVLAWHFTTDQGEFIMIDDDEEAVMINPQTQEILATVEFELDEDFVEA
;
A
#
# COMPACT_ATOMS: atom_id res chain seq x y z
N MET A 1 -20.42 15.86 -22.96
CA MET A 1 -20.27 15.62 -21.52
C MET A 1 -19.25 16.63 -21.04
N THR A 2 -19.63 17.54 -20.15
CA THR A 2 -18.66 18.43 -19.50
C THR A 2 -17.83 17.58 -18.57
N THR A 3 -16.59 17.28 -18.97
CA THR A 3 -15.59 16.72 -18.07
C THR A 3 -15.48 17.69 -16.90
N HIS A 4 -16.06 17.35 -15.75
CA HIS A 4 -15.90 18.15 -14.55
C HIS A 4 -14.43 18.08 -14.20
N HIS A 5 -13.67 19.14 -14.47
CA HIS A 5 -12.27 19.21 -14.13
C HIS A 5 -12.18 19.26 -12.60
N ILE A 6 -11.71 18.18 -11.99
CA ILE A 6 -11.48 18.10 -10.55
C ILE A 6 -10.20 18.90 -10.26
N PRO A 7 -10.28 20.00 -9.50
CA PRO A 7 -9.13 20.86 -9.25
C PRO A 7 -8.15 20.21 -8.26
N VAL A 8 -6.87 20.48 -8.43
CA VAL A 8 -5.88 20.22 -7.37
C VAL A 8 -6.21 21.08 -6.16
N VAL A 9 -6.09 20.49 -4.97
CA VAL A 9 -6.37 21.15 -3.69
C VAL A 9 -5.10 21.11 -2.86
N LEU A 10 -4.72 22.26 -2.31
CA LEU A 10 -3.66 22.39 -1.31
C LEU A 10 -4.23 23.10 -0.07
N THR A 11 -3.65 22.84 1.10
CA THR A 11 -3.95 23.65 2.27
C THR A 11 -3.27 25.01 2.16
N ALA A 12 -3.84 26.01 2.83
CA ALA A 12 -3.26 27.35 2.92
C ALA A 12 -1.87 27.33 3.57
N ALA A 13 -1.62 26.39 4.49
CA ALA A 13 -0.31 26.21 5.11
C ALA A 13 0.69 25.59 4.13
N GLY A 14 0.34 24.46 3.51
CA GLY A 14 1.20 23.77 2.55
C GLY A 14 1.54 24.63 1.34
N ALA A 15 0.55 25.28 0.73
CA ALA A 15 0.76 26.15 -0.44
C ALA A 15 1.74 27.32 -0.17
N ALA A 16 1.83 27.79 1.08
CA ALA A 16 2.72 28.87 1.52
C ALA A 16 4.08 28.38 2.05
N GLY A 17 4.26 27.07 2.20
CA GLY A 17 5.48 26.43 2.69
C GLY A 17 6.61 26.39 1.65
N ASN A 18 7.69 25.72 2.01
CA ASN A 18 8.79 25.41 1.10
C ASN A 18 8.35 24.36 0.04
N ASN A 19 9.26 23.90 -0.82
CA ASN A 19 8.90 22.96 -1.89
C ASN A 19 8.49 21.58 -1.34
N GLU A 20 9.18 21.08 -0.32
CA GLU A 20 8.84 19.83 0.36
C GLU A 20 7.46 19.94 1.04
N ASP A 21 7.17 21.07 1.69
CA ASP A 21 5.87 21.32 2.34
C ASP A 21 4.72 21.29 1.33
N VAL A 22 4.91 21.81 0.11
CA VAL A 22 3.87 21.78 -0.93
C VAL A 22 3.60 20.37 -1.43
N VAL A 23 4.65 19.60 -1.70
CA VAL A 23 4.51 18.23 -2.20
C VAL A 23 3.91 17.35 -1.09
N GLY A 24 4.42 17.45 0.14
CA GLY A 24 3.90 16.75 1.31
C GLY A 24 2.46 17.13 1.66
N ASP A 25 2.05 18.38 1.40
CA ASP A 25 0.65 18.81 1.54
C ASP A 25 -0.25 18.16 0.49
N ASN A 26 0.16 18.11 -0.78
CA ASN A 26 -0.58 17.36 -1.81
C ASN A 26 -0.70 15.88 -1.42
N VAL A 27 0.36 15.27 -0.90
CA VAL A 27 0.35 13.88 -0.41
C VAL A 27 -0.65 13.70 0.73
N SER A 28 -0.64 14.62 1.70
CA SER A 28 -1.56 14.59 2.83
C SER A 28 -3.02 14.71 2.39
N VAL A 29 -3.31 15.62 1.45
CA VAL A 29 -4.65 15.83 0.87
C VAL A 29 -5.13 14.59 0.12
N VAL A 30 -4.30 14.00 -0.74
CA VAL A 30 -4.65 12.79 -1.50
C VAL A 30 -4.89 11.61 -0.54
N ASN A 31 -4.06 11.45 0.49
CA ASN A 31 -4.26 10.44 1.52
C ASN A 31 -5.56 10.64 2.30
N GLU A 32 -5.95 11.88 2.62
CA GLU A 32 -7.25 12.16 3.26
C GLU A 32 -8.43 11.80 2.35
N MET A 33 -8.30 12.03 1.04
CA MET A 33 -9.30 11.62 0.05
C MET A 33 -9.44 10.09 -0.02
N TYR A 34 -8.33 9.35 -0.08
CA TYR A 34 -8.35 7.88 -0.03
C TYR A 34 -8.93 7.34 1.28
N ARG A 35 -8.56 7.90 2.44
CA ARG A 35 -9.17 7.55 3.74
C ARG A 35 -10.67 7.84 3.79
N SER A 36 -11.15 8.74 2.94
CA SER A 36 -12.56 9.05 2.77
C SER A 36 -13.25 8.17 1.70
N LEU A 37 -12.57 7.11 1.26
CA LEU A 37 -13.01 6.12 0.27
C LEU A 37 -13.22 6.70 -1.14
N LEU A 38 -12.60 7.84 -1.45
CA LEU A 38 -12.57 8.37 -2.81
C LEU A 38 -11.59 7.57 -3.67
N ASN A 39 -12.03 7.21 -4.87
CA ASN A 39 -11.22 6.49 -5.86
C ASN A 39 -10.41 7.47 -6.71
N ALA A 40 -9.46 6.95 -7.50
CA ALA A 40 -8.59 7.76 -8.36
C ALA A 40 -9.36 8.68 -9.32
N GLU A 41 -10.50 8.24 -9.85
CA GLU A 41 -11.34 9.02 -10.77
C GLU A 41 -12.05 10.21 -10.09
N GLU A 42 -12.11 10.20 -8.76
CA GLU A 42 -12.75 11.21 -7.92
C GLU A 42 -11.73 12.21 -7.36
N ILE A 43 -10.44 11.98 -7.60
CA ILE A 43 -9.30 12.82 -7.22
C ILE A 43 -8.80 13.57 -8.45
N ALA A 44 -8.21 14.75 -8.25
CA ALA A 44 -7.61 15.51 -9.34
C ALA A 44 -6.47 14.71 -10.00
N PRO A 45 -6.49 14.48 -11.34
CA PRO A 45 -5.46 13.69 -11.99
C PRO A 45 -4.04 14.24 -11.80
N ASN A 46 -3.90 15.57 -11.74
CA ASN A 46 -2.60 16.20 -11.49
C ASN A 46 -2.13 16.05 -10.04
N ALA A 47 -3.06 15.94 -9.07
CA ALA A 47 -2.71 15.61 -7.68
C ALA A 47 -2.18 14.18 -7.58
N LEU A 48 -2.81 13.22 -8.27
CA LEU A 48 -2.35 11.83 -8.34
C LEU A 48 -0.98 11.70 -9.03
N ARG A 49 -0.77 12.40 -10.16
CA ARG A 49 0.53 12.43 -10.84
C ARG A 49 1.65 12.95 -9.94
N SER A 50 1.39 14.01 -9.17
CA SER A 50 2.34 14.51 -8.17
C SER A 50 2.57 13.52 -7.03
N TYR A 51 1.47 12.94 -6.50
CA TYR A 51 1.47 11.96 -5.42
C TYR A 51 2.30 10.71 -5.77
N PHE A 52 2.07 10.11 -6.94
CA PHE A 52 2.78 8.91 -7.35
C PHE A 52 4.23 9.18 -7.77
N ALA A 53 4.52 10.38 -8.32
CA ALA A 53 5.90 10.78 -8.56
C ALA A 53 6.68 10.92 -7.24
N ASP A 54 6.09 11.54 -6.22
CA ASP A 54 6.69 11.66 -4.89
C ASP A 54 6.87 10.30 -4.20
N PHE A 55 5.85 9.42 -4.30
CA PHE A 55 5.94 8.04 -3.84
C PHE A 55 7.13 7.31 -4.48
N TYR A 56 7.27 7.36 -5.81
CA TYR A 56 8.39 6.75 -6.51
C TYR A 56 9.74 7.29 -6.01
N LEU A 57 9.87 8.62 -5.89
CA LEU A 57 11.11 9.24 -5.42
C LEU A 57 11.45 8.78 -4.00
N THR A 58 10.46 8.72 -3.12
CA THR A 58 10.64 8.25 -1.73
C THR A 58 11.11 6.79 -1.71
N GLN A 59 10.45 5.90 -2.44
CA GLN A 59 10.84 4.48 -2.47
C GLN A 59 12.23 4.29 -3.10
N ALA A 60 12.54 5.05 -4.16
CA ALA A 60 13.86 4.98 -4.81
C ALA A 60 14.99 5.53 -3.92
N LEU A 61 14.71 6.52 -3.07
CA LEU A 61 15.67 7.02 -2.07
C LEU A 61 15.87 6.03 -0.92
N ASP A 62 14.81 5.35 -0.48
CA ASP A 62 14.87 4.44 0.67
C ASP A 62 15.53 3.10 0.31
N GLY A 63 15.35 2.60 -0.92
CA GLY A 63 15.85 1.26 -1.30
C GLY A 63 15.90 1.01 -2.81
N GLY A 64 16.14 2.07 -3.59
CA GLY A 64 16.31 1.98 -5.03
C GLY A 64 15.05 1.57 -5.78
N PHE A 65 15.22 1.24 -7.07
CA PHE A 65 14.11 0.79 -7.90
C PHE A 65 13.49 -0.54 -7.42
N ALA A 66 14.27 -1.38 -6.72
CA ALA A 66 13.80 -2.60 -6.06
C ALA A 66 12.67 -2.31 -5.05
N GLN A 67 12.88 -1.38 -4.12
CA GLN A 67 11.86 -1.01 -3.14
C GLN A 67 10.61 -0.45 -3.81
N TYR A 68 10.77 0.39 -4.85
CA TYR A 68 9.63 0.87 -5.63
C TYR A 68 8.79 -0.27 -6.22
N VAL A 69 9.43 -1.26 -6.86
CA VAL A 69 8.69 -2.38 -7.47
C VAL A 69 8.04 -3.26 -6.40
N PHE A 70 8.73 -3.52 -5.29
CA PHE A 70 8.19 -4.30 -4.17
C PHE A 70 6.92 -3.66 -3.60
N MET A 71 6.93 -2.34 -3.42
CA MET A 71 5.79 -1.58 -2.90
C MET A 71 4.68 -1.34 -3.94
N THR A 72 4.86 -1.81 -5.18
CA THR A 72 3.97 -1.55 -6.32
C THR A 72 3.55 -2.83 -7.03
N PRO A 73 2.64 -3.64 -6.43
CA PRO A 73 2.17 -4.88 -7.06
C PRO A 73 1.43 -4.64 -8.39
N ASP A 74 0.78 -3.48 -8.58
CA ASP A 74 0.19 -3.04 -9.87
C ASP A 74 1.00 -1.91 -10.51
N ARG A 75 2.20 -2.26 -10.99
CA ARG A 75 3.15 -1.30 -11.54
C ARG A 75 2.69 -0.64 -12.85
N ALA A 76 1.88 -1.31 -13.66
CA ALA A 76 1.55 -0.81 -15.00
C ALA A 76 0.76 0.52 -14.94
N GLU A 77 -0.19 0.63 -14.02
CA GLU A 77 -0.96 1.87 -13.83
C GLU A 77 -0.12 2.96 -13.16
N LEU A 78 0.61 2.61 -12.10
CA LEU A 78 1.41 3.57 -11.32
C LEU A 78 2.57 4.15 -12.14
N ASP A 79 3.24 3.34 -12.95
CA ASP A 79 4.23 3.77 -13.94
C ASP A 79 3.65 4.86 -14.86
N GLY A 80 2.38 4.75 -15.23
CA GLY A 80 1.67 5.73 -16.06
C GLY A 80 1.57 7.09 -15.37
N TYR A 81 1.10 7.12 -14.13
CA TYR A 81 1.03 8.35 -13.34
C TYR A 81 2.40 8.99 -13.13
N ILE A 82 3.43 8.19 -12.84
CA ILE A 82 4.81 8.67 -12.63
C ILE A 82 5.34 9.33 -13.90
N ARG A 83 5.24 8.65 -15.06
CA ARG A 83 5.71 9.20 -16.34
C ARG A 83 5.00 10.50 -16.69
N GLU A 84 3.68 10.52 -16.60
CA GLU A 84 2.89 11.71 -16.90
C GLU A 84 3.18 12.85 -15.92
N GLY A 85 3.43 12.55 -14.64
CA GLY A 85 3.81 13.52 -13.63
C GLY A 85 5.16 14.16 -13.91
N LEU A 86 6.21 13.33 -14.06
CA LEU A 86 7.56 13.78 -14.36
C LEU A 86 7.61 14.60 -15.66
N GLU A 87 6.89 14.16 -16.70
CA GLU A 87 6.77 14.92 -17.95
C GLU A 87 6.08 16.28 -17.72
N ALA A 88 4.96 16.30 -17.01
CA ALA A 88 4.16 17.51 -16.81
C ALA A 88 4.87 18.58 -15.96
N MET A 89 5.65 18.17 -14.96
CA MET A 89 6.47 19.09 -14.15
C MET A 89 7.79 19.47 -14.84
N GLY A 90 8.18 18.75 -15.90
CA GLY A 90 9.39 19.01 -16.67
C GLY A 90 10.67 18.38 -16.12
N ALA A 91 10.56 17.36 -15.26
CA ALA A 91 11.66 16.58 -14.70
C ALA A 91 12.16 15.56 -15.73
N LYS A 92 12.89 16.06 -16.73
CA LYS A 92 13.24 15.29 -17.94
C LYS A 92 14.28 14.23 -17.67
N ALA A 93 15.26 14.54 -16.82
CA ALA A 93 16.33 13.60 -16.53
C ALA A 93 15.80 12.46 -15.66
N HIS A 94 14.97 12.76 -14.64
CA HIS A 94 14.32 11.72 -13.85
C HIS A 94 13.37 10.87 -14.69
N LEU A 95 12.62 11.47 -15.63
CA LEU A 95 11.79 10.71 -16.57
C LEU A 95 12.63 9.75 -17.45
N GLU A 96 13.77 10.20 -17.94
CA GLU A 96 14.68 9.37 -18.74
C GLU A 96 15.24 8.20 -17.92
N LEU A 97 15.69 8.47 -16.68
CA LEU A 97 16.21 7.47 -15.78
C LEU A 97 15.14 6.44 -15.40
N PHE A 98 13.94 6.88 -15.03
CA PHE A 98 12.80 6.01 -14.72
C PHE A 98 12.50 5.07 -15.88
N ASN A 99 12.46 5.59 -17.11
CA ASN A 99 12.19 4.76 -18.30
C ASN A 99 13.30 3.72 -18.56
N ARG A 100 14.56 4.06 -18.28
CA ARG A 100 15.69 3.12 -18.39
C ARG A 100 15.62 2.03 -17.33
N ALA A 101 15.35 2.39 -16.08
CA ALA A 101 15.20 1.45 -14.97
C ALA A 101 14.02 0.50 -15.19
N ALA A 102 12.86 1.05 -15.51
CA ALA A 102 11.66 0.29 -15.88
C ALA A 102 11.92 -0.72 -17.00
N ALA A 103 12.54 -0.27 -18.10
CA ALA A 103 12.81 -1.12 -19.24
C ALA A 103 13.86 -2.20 -18.96
N LEU A 104 14.88 -1.89 -18.13
CA LEU A 104 15.89 -2.87 -17.74
C LEU A 104 15.29 -3.92 -16.80
N TYR A 105 14.53 -3.49 -15.80
CA TYR A 105 13.84 -4.37 -14.86
C TYR A 105 12.95 -5.39 -15.59
N ASP A 106 12.16 -4.94 -16.57
CA ASP A 106 11.27 -5.80 -17.36
C ASP A 106 12.02 -6.83 -18.24
N LEU A 107 13.35 -6.67 -18.41
CA LEU A 107 14.20 -7.57 -19.17
C LEU A 107 15.03 -8.53 -18.30
N LEU A 108 15.01 -8.37 -16.97
CA LEU A 108 15.76 -9.23 -16.06
C LEU A 108 15.24 -10.66 -16.13
N THR A 109 16.17 -11.61 -16.13
CA THR A 109 15.86 -13.02 -15.87
C THR A 109 15.49 -13.21 -14.39
N GLU A 110 14.81 -14.32 -14.07
CA GLU A 110 14.47 -14.67 -12.69
C GLU A 110 15.71 -14.69 -11.76
N THR A 111 16.85 -15.20 -12.26
CA THR A 111 18.12 -15.19 -11.52
C THR A 111 18.67 -13.78 -11.32
N GLU A 112 18.64 -12.93 -12.34
CA GLU A 112 19.07 -11.53 -12.22
C GLU A 112 18.19 -10.74 -11.27
N LEU A 113 16.88 -11.01 -11.28
CA LEU A 113 15.94 -10.37 -10.38
C LEU A 113 16.22 -10.80 -8.93
N GLN A 114 16.39 -12.10 -8.69
CA GLN A 114 16.76 -12.59 -7.36
C GLN A 114 18.07 -11.95 -6.88
N ASP A 115 19.11 -11.93 -7.71
CA ASP A 115 20.39 -11.31 -7.38
C ASP A 115 20.24 -9.80 -7.05
N TYR A 116 19.37 -9.08 -7.77
CA TYR A 116 19.11 -7.66 -7.54
C TYR A 116 18.34 -7.40 -6.24
N LEU A 117 17.33 -8.23 -5.93
CA LEU A 117 16.53 -8.09 -4.72
C LEU A 117 17.28 -8.53 -3.45
N GLU A 118 18.13 -9.55 -3.53
CA GLU A 118 18.93 -10.04 -2.38
C GLU A 118 19.93 -9.00 -1.87
N ASP A 119 20.55 -8.20 -2.75
CA ASP A 119 21.49 -7.16 -2.33
C ASP A 119 20.76 -5.92 -1.77
N GLY A 120 19.59 -5.58 -2.34
CA GLY A 120 18.72 -4.49 -1.86
C GLY A 120 18.10 -4.72 -0.48
N ALA A 121 17.99 -5.99 -0.04
CA ALA A 121 17.47 -6.34 1.28
C ALA A 121 18.48 -6.18 2.44
N THR A 122 19.75 -5.90 2.16
CA THR A 122 20.83 -5.96 3.18
C THR A 122 21.15 -4.63 3.89
N THR A 123 20.44 -3.54 3.59
CA THR A 123 20.93 -2.20 3.97
C THR A 123 20.47 -1.68 5.34
N GLU A 124 19.54 -2.32 6.05
CA GLU A 124 19.07 -1.78 7.35
C GLU A 124 19.43 -2.54 8.62
N ASP A 125 19.78 -3.84 8.59
CA ASP A 125 19.93 -4.61 9.86
C ASP A 125 21.29 -5.27 10.14
N ASN A 126 22.34 -4.99 9.35
CA ASN A 126 23.67 -5.57 9.58
C ASN A 126 24.82 -4.53 9.67
N ALA A 127 24.58 -3.40 10.35
CA ALA A 127 25.61 -2.39 10.61
C ALA A 127 26.61 -2.76 11.74
N GLU A 128 26.56 -3.98 12.28
CA GLU A 128 27.56 -4.48 13.24
C GLU A 128 28.05 -5.90 12.90
N GLY A 129 28.77 -6.07 11.80
CA GLY A 129 29.30 -7.40 11.48
C GLY A 129 30.27 -7.49 10.33
N THR A 130 31.56 -7.38 10.63
CA THR A 130 32.68 -7.90 9.83
C THR A 130 32.88 -7.33 8.42
N ALA A 131 33.75 -6.33 8.35
CA ALA A 131 34.71 -6.23 7.27
C ALA A 131 35.61 -7.49 7.26
N GLU A 132 35.17 -8.60 6.65
CA GLU A 132 36.01 -9.67 6.07
C GLU A 132 35.16 -10.81 5.46
N GLY A 133 35.14 -10.89 4.12
CA GLY A 133 34.81 -12.10 3.34
C GLY A 133 33.32 -12.28 3.04
N THR A 134 32.86 -12.10 1.80
CA THR A 134 33.19 -13.02 0.71
C THR A 134 33.48 -12.27 -0.59
N ALA A 135 34.72 -12.38 -1.07
CA ALA A 135 34.97 -12.41 -2.51
C ALA A 135 34.40 -13.72 -3.07
N ALA A 136 33.09 -13.87 -3.07
CA ALA A 136 32.40 -14.83 -3.91
C ALA A 136 32.19 -14.12 -5.25
N GLY A 137 33.19 -14.21 -6.12
CA GLY A 137 33.03 -13.94 -7.56
C GLY A 137 32.12 -14.98 -8.22
N GLY A 138 30.90 -15.16 -7.71
CA GLY A 138 29.76 -15.56 -8.52
C GLY A 138 29.55 -14.44 -9.53
N HIS A 139 29.32 -14.80 -10.79
CA HIS A 139 29.11 -13.79 -11.81
C HIS A 139 27.81 -13.06 -11.46
N ARG A 140 27.89 -11.88 -10.83
CA ARG A 140 26.74 -10.96 -10.75
C ARG A 140 26.25 -10.83 -12.18
N ALA A 141 25.03 -11.28 -12.44
CA ALA A 141 24.53 -11.32 -13.79
C ALA A 141 24.46 -9.88 -14.34
N ASP A 142 24.76 -9.72 -15.63
CA ASP A 142 24.99 -8.40 -16.24
C ASP A 142 23.81 -7.43 -15.98
N GLY A 143 22.57 -7.94 -15.89
CA GLY A 143 21.37 -7.16 -15.59
C GLY A 143 21.29 -6.60 -14.17
N ALA A 144 21.58 -7.40 -13.13
CA ALA A 144 21.50 -6.96 -11.73
C ALA A 144 22.50 -5.83 -11.43
N ALA A 145 23.74 -6.01 -11.89
CA ALA A 145 24.77 -4.97 -11.77
C ALA A 145 24.41 -3.70 -12.56
N ALA A 146 23.67 -3.82 -13.67
CA ALA A 146 23.21 -2.66 -14.43
C ALA A 146 22.08 -1.92 -13.71
N MET A 147 21.21 -2.59 -12.95
CA MET A 147 20.19 -1.92 -12.12
C MET A 147 20.82 -1.10 -11.00
N GLU A 148 21.80 -1.66 -10.27
CA GLU A 148 22.52 -0.92 -9.22
C GLU A 148 23.22 0.34 -9.74
N LEU A 149 23.73 0.30 -10.97
CA LEU A 149 24.30 1.49 -11.60
C LEU A 149 23.25 2.56 -11.88
N LEU A 150 22.00 2.17 -12.17
CA LEU A 150 20.89 3.12 -12.34
C LEU A 150 20.42 3.67 -11.00
N ASP A 151 20.42 2.87 -9.94
CA ASP A 151 20.12 3.34 -8.57
C ASP A 151 21.19 4.35 -8.09
N ALA A 152 22.48 4.07 -8.35
CA ALA A 152 23.53 5.04 -8.07
C ALA A 152 23.41 6.32 -8.93
N GLU A 153 23.02 6.19 -10.20
CA GLU A 153 22.73 7.35 -11.06
C GLU A 153 21.54 8.17 -10.54
N PHE A 154 20.57 7.53 -9.88
CA PHE A 154 19.43 8.20 -9.28
C PHE A 154 19.85 9.12 -8.14
N GLU A 155 20.71 8.66 -7.23
CA GLU A 155 21.25 9.49 -6.13
C GLU A 155 21.98 10.73 -6.67
N ASP A 156 22.90 10.54 -7.63
CA ASP A 156 23.64 11.63 -8.27
C ASP A 156 22.69 12.62 -8.98
N LEU A 157 21.63 12.09 -9.62
CA LEU A 157 20.67 12.90 -10.35
C LEU A 157 19.77 13.70 -9.42
N PHE A 158 19.38 13.15 -8.28
CA PHE A 158 18.55 13.80 -7.28
C PHE A 158 19.21 15.08 -6.74
N GLU A 159 20.54 15.12 -6.66
CA GLU A 159 21.29 16.35 -6.33
C GLU A 159 21.33 17.38 -7.47
N ALA A 160 21.20 16.94 -8.72
CA ALA A 160 21.39 17.75 -9.92
C ALA A 160 20.10 18.32 -10.53
N GLU A 161 19.00 17.58 -10.50
CA GLU A 161 17.66 18.00 -10.92
C GLU A 161 16.76 18.11 -9.69
N ASP A 162 16.40 19.34 -9.30
CA ASP A 162 15.50 19.61 -8.17
C ASP A 162 14.05 19.20 -8.51
N VAL A 163 13.80 17.90 -8.57
CA VAL A 163 12.51 17.31 -8.93
C VAL A 163 11.42 17.71 -7.94
N THR A 164 11.74 17.80 -6.65
CA THR A 164 10.82 18.28 -5.62
C THR A 164 10.42 19.74 -5.86
N GLY A 165 11.37 20.59 -6.23
CA GLY A 165 11.10 21.97 -6.62
C GLY A 165 10.27 22.10 -7.89
N LEU A 166 10.57 21.30 -8.92
CA LEU A 166 9.76 21.23 -10.14
C LEU A 166 8.33 20.80 -9.85
N ASN A 167 8.15 19.79 -9.00
CA ASN A 167 6.83 19.29 -8.60
C ASN A 167 6.04 20.38 -7.83
N ALA A 168 6.67 21.02 -6.84
CA ALA A 168 6.05 22.09 -6.07
C ALA A 168 5.64 23.28 -6.94
N ASP A 169 6.51 23.73 -7.84
CA ASP A 169 6.20 24.81 -8.78
C ASP A 169 5.07 24.41 -9.73
N TRP A 170 5.05 23.17 -10.19
CA TRP A 170 3.97 22.65 -11.03
C TRP A 170 2.63 22.61 -10.30
N LEU A 171 2.59 22.16 -9.04
CA LEU A 171 1.39 22.16 -8.20
C LEU A 171 0.85 23.58 -7.95
N ARG A 172 1.73 24.55 -7.64
CA ARG A 172 1.33 25.95 -7.41
C ARG A 172 0.76 26.62 -8.66
N ASN A 173 1.13 26.17 -9.85
CA ASN A 173 0.72 26.75 -11.13
C ASN A 173 -0.47 26.05 -11.80
N GLN A 174 -1.19 25.17 -11.08
CA GLN A 174 -2.34 24.47 -11.64
C GLN A 174 -3.47 25.46 -12.03
N PRO A 175 -4.08 25.37 -13.23
CA PRO A 175 -5.05 26.34 -13.75
C PRO A 175 -6.32 26.55 -12.93
N SER A 176 -6.60 25.66 -11.96
CA SER A 176 -7.77 25.74 -11.08
C SER A 176 -7.42 25.33 -9.65
N LEU A 177 -6.17 25.57 -9.22
CA LEU A 177 -5.72 25.29 -7.87
C LEU A 177 -6.68 25.89 -6.84
N LEU A 178 -7.19 25.05 -5.93
CA LEU A 178 -7.92 25.48 -4.75
C LEU A 178 -6.98 25.49 -3.56
N ILE A 179 -6.90 26.63 -2.88
CA ILE A 179 -6.17 26.77 -1.62
C ILE A 179 -7.21 26.89 -0.51
N LEU A 180 -7.26 25.91 0.37
CA LEU A 180 -8.28 25.78 1.41
C LEU A 180 -7.65 25.79 2.80
N THR A 181 -8.35 26.27 3.81
CA THR A 181 -8.00 25.95 5.21
C THR A 181 -8.32 24.48 5.51
N GLU A 182 -7.78 23.91 6.59
CA GLU A 182 -8.11 22.54 7.01
C GLU A 182 -9.63 22.31 7.16
N GLN A 183 -10.34 23.31 7.70
CA GLN A 183 -11.80 23.25 7.86
C GLN A 183 -12.53 23.24 6.52
N GLU A 184 -12.05 24.02 5.55
CA GLU A 184 -12.60 24.07 4.20
C GLU A 184 -12.24 22.82 3.40
N LEU A 185 -11.06 22.23 3.62
CA LEU A 185 -10.65 20.95 3.04
C LEU A 185 -11.57 19.82 3.51
N ALA A 186 -11.79 19.70 4.83
CA ALA A 186 -12.69 18.70 5.38
C ALA A 186 -14.13 18.85 4.83
N ALA A 187 -14.62 20.09 4.72
CA ALA A 187 -15.92 20.36 4.10
C ALA A 187 -15.93 20.00 2.60
N HIS A 188 -14.84 20.31 1.87
CA HIS A 188 -14.69 19.97 0.46
C HIS A 188 -14.74 18.45 0.24
N ILE A 189 -14.01 17.67 1.03
CA ILE A 189 -13.99 16.21 0.94
C ILE A 189 -15.37 15.64 1.30
N ALA A 190 -16.02 16.13 2.37
CA ALA A 190 -17.36 15.71 2.73
C ALA A 190 -18.41 15.97 1.63
N ASP A 191 -18.33 17.14 0.97
CA ASP A 191 -19.20 17.48 -0.16
C ASP A 191 -18.97 16.58 -1.39
N ARG A 192 -17.74 16.10 -1.58
CA ARG A 192 -17.39 15.13 -2.65
C ARG A 192 -17.93 13.76 -2.34
N VAL A 193 -17.67 13.25 -1.13
CA VAL A 193 -18.19 11.96 -0.65
C VAL A 193 -19.72 11.92 -0.76
N ALA A 194 -20.42 12.99 -0.39
CA ALA A 194 -21.88 13.06 -0.51
C ALA A 194 -22.43 12.96 -1.95
N GLN A 195 -21.59 13.14 -2.96
CA GLN A 195 -21.97 13.05 -4.39
C GLN A 195 -21.68 11.67 -4.99
N VAL A 196 -20.94 10.80 -4.29
CA VAL A 196 -20.57 9.49 -4.81
C VAL A 196 -21.72 8.50 -4.56
N PRO A 197 -22.33 7.92 -5.63
CA PRO A 197 -23.57 7.13 -5.51
C PRO A 197 -23.46 5.84 -4.70
N ASP A 198 -22.29 5.20 -4.70
CA ASP A 198 -22.00 3.88 -4.14
C ASP A 198 -21.25 3.95 -2.79
N MET A 199 -21.22 5.12 -2.14
CA MET A 199 -20.50 5.30 -0.86
C MET A 199 -20.94 4.38 0.26
N GLU A 200 -22.22 4.04 0.32
CA GLU A 200 -22.73 3.10 1.34
C GLU A 200 -22.17 1.69 1.10
N GLU A 201 -22.06 1.27 -0.16
CA GLU A 201 -21.47 -0.02 -0.53
C GLU A 201 -19.96 -0.05 -0.25
N ARG A 202 -19.23 1.02 -0.60
CA ARG A 202 -17.79 1.10 -0.31
C ARG A 202 -17.49 1.07 1.18
N ARG A 203 -18.30 1.73 2.01
CA ARG A 203 -18.16 1.68 3.48
C ARG A 203 -18.44 0.30 4.03
N ALA A 204 -19.46 -0.39 3.51
CA ALA A 204 -19.76 -1.75 3.92
C ALA A 204 -18.63 -2.72 3.53
N GLU A 205 -17.99 -2.50 2.38
CA GLU A 205 -16.83 -3.27 1.94
C GLU A 205 -15.59 -2.97 2.80
N GLU A 206 -15.29 -1.70 3.07
CA GLU A 206 -14.18 -1.30 3.94
C GLU A 206 -14.34 -1.84 5.37
N GLU A 207 -15.56 -1.77 5.94
CA GLU A 207 -15.88 -2.36 7.24
C GLU A 207 -15.77 -3.88 7.22
N ARG A 208 -16.08 -4.52 6.07
CA ARG A 208 -15.94 -5.97 5.89
C ARG A 208 -14.47 -6.38 5.81
N GLU A 209 -13.61 -5.61 5.16
CA GLU A 209 -12.19 -5.92 4.96
C GLU A 209 -11.33 -5.55 6.16
N ASN A 210 -11.63 -4.44 6.84
CA ASN A 210 -10.92 -3.96 8.02
C ASN A 210 -11.66 -4.26 9.33
N GLY A 211 -12.61 -5.19 9.30
CA GLY A 211 -13.34 -5.66 10.47
C GLY A 211 -12.40 -6.31 11.50
N PRO A 212 -12.85 -6.51 12.75
CA PRO A 212 -12.05 -7.21 13.74
C PRO A 212 -11.63 -8.59 13.23
N GLU A 213 -10.40 -9.00 13.50
CA GLU A 213 -9.80 -10.26 13.03
C GLU A 213 -10.71 -11.49 13.24
N PHE A 214 -11.30 -11.63 14.44
CA PHE A 214 -12.25 -12.72 14.73
C PHE A 214 -13.45 -12.76 13.78
N GLU A 215 -13.92 -11.61 13.29
CA GLU A 215 -15.04 -11.54 12.35
C GLU A 215 -14.62 -11.96 10.95
N LEU A 216 -13.41 -11.59 10.51
CA LEU A 216 -12.82 -12.04 9.25
C LEU A 216 -12.68 -13.57 9.23
N ILE A 217 -12.10 -14.14 10.29
CA ILE A 217 -11.91 -15.58 10.48
C ILE A 217 -13.26 -16.31 10.46
N ILE A 218 -14.27 -15.82 11.20
CA ILE A 218 -15.62 -16.43 11.21
C ILE A 218 -16.24 -16.42 9.80
N ARG A 219 -16.07 -15.33 9.04
CA ARG A 219 -16.58 -15.24 7.67
C ARG A 219 -15.89 -16.24 6.75
N GLU A 220 -14.58 -16.40 6.87
CA GLU A 220 -13.82 -17.38 6.11
C GLU A 220 -14.22 -18.82 6.45
N LEU A 221 -14.32 -19.16 7.74
CA LEU A 221 -14.84 -20.45 8.20
C LEU A 221 -16.25 -20.74 7.64
N CYS A 222 -17.13 -19.73 7.63
CA CYS A 222 -18.45 -19.87 7.02
C CYS A 222 -18.34 -20.14 5.51
N ALA A 223 -17.46 -19.45 4.79
CA ALA A 223 -17.25 -19.65 3.36
C ALA A 223 -16.74 -21.07 3.05
N VAL A 224 -15.77 -21.57 3.84
CA VAL A 224 -15.23 -22.94 3.76
C VAL A 224 -16.33 -23.98 4.03
N ALA A 225 -17.17 -23.73 5.04
CA ALA A 225 -18.32 -24.58 5.36
C ALA A 225 -19.47 -24.46 4.35
N GLY A 226 -19.45 -23.47 3.44
CA GLY A 226 -20.57 -23.16 2.55
C GLY A 226 -21.80 -22.59 3.26
N HIS A 227 -21.60 -21.95 4.41
CA HIS A 227 -22.63 -21.32 5.24
C HIS A 227 -22.66 -19.79 5.04
N GLU A 228 -23.81 -19.18 5.27
CA GLU A 228 -23.97 -17.72 5.26
C GLU A 228 -23.99 -17.19 6.70
N LEU A 229 -23.03 -16.34 7.06
CA LEU A 229 -22.98 -15.72 8.39
C LEU A 229 -24.15 -14.76 8.58
N VAL A 230 -24.97 -15.01 9.61
CA VAL A 230 -26.12 -14.15 9.96
C VAL A 230 -25.73 -13.13 11.02
N LYS A 231 -25.04 -13.56 12.08
CA LYS A 231 -24.66 -12.69 13.21
C LYS A 231 -23.59 -13.31 14.10
N ILE A 232 -22.66 -12.49 14.61
CA ILE A 232 -21.80 -12.82 15.75
C ILE A 232 -22.51 -12.41 17.05
N SER A 233 -22.66 -13.37 17.97
CA SER A 233 -23.47 -13.20 19.18
C SER A 233 -22.66 -12.68 20.36
N MET A 234 -21.53 -13.32 20.69
CA MET A 234 -20.72 -12.99 21.87
C MET A 234 -19.39 -13.74 21.86
N GLY A 235 -18.33 -13.15 22.45
CA GLY A 235 -17.12 -13.87 22.84
C GLY A 235 -17.21 -14.36 24.29
N ASP A 236 -16.94 -15.63 24.51
CA ASP A 236 -16.86 -16.29 25.83
C ASP A 236 -15.38 -16.59 26.16
N PRO A 237 -14.73 -15.79 27.03
CA PRO A 237 -13.32 -15.99 27.39
C PRO A 237 -13.10 -17.15 28.37
N ASN A 238 -14.16 -17.85 28.82
CA ASN A 238 -14.07 -18.95 29.78
C ASN A 238 -14.57 -20.28 29.21
N HIS A 239 -14.53 -20.46 27.89
CA HIS A 239 -15.01 -21.68 27.26
C HIS A 239 -14.06 -22.85 27.56
N GLU A 240 -14.59 -23.99 28.00
CA GLU A 240 -13.78 -25.19 28.22
C GLU A 240 -13.73 -26.03 26.93
N HIS A 241 -12.56 -26.11 26.31
CA HIS A 241 -12.28 -26.98 25.17
C HIS A 241 -11.13 -27.92 25.50
N HIS A 242 -11.34 -29.24 25.35
CA HIS A 242 -10.34 -30.27 25.68
C HIS A 242 -9.68 -30.20 27.08
N GLY A 243 -10.35 -29.56 28.04
CA GLY A 243 -9.86 -29.41 29.42
C GLY A 243 -9.04 -28.14 29.67
N GLU A 244 -8.92 -27.27 28.67
CA GLU A 244 -8.29 -25.96 28.73
C GLU A 244 -9.33 -24.86 28.56
N THR A 245 -9.06 -23.69 29.15
CA THR A 245 -9.93 -22.52 29.02
C THR A 245 -9.46 -21.69 27.84
N VAL A 246 -10.31 -21.57 26.83
CA VAL A 246 -10.05 -20.87 25.57
C VAL A 246 -11.08 -19.76 25.35
N LEU A 247 -10.72 -18.77 24.54
CA LEU A 247 -11.68 -17.78 24.03
C LEU A 247 -12.51 -18.43 22.92
N ALA A 248 -13.82 -18.33 23.03
CA ALA A 248 -14.72 -18.90 22.05
C ALA A 248 -15.71 -17.86 21.54
N TRP A 249 -15.83 -17.72 20.23
CA TRP A 249 -16.78 -16.80 19.60
C TRP A 249 -18.03 -17.53 19.16
N HIS A 250 -19.17 -17.16 19.73
CA HIS A 250 -20.47 -17.70 19.35
C HIS A 250 -21.07 -16.90 18.19
N PHE A 251 -21.49 -17.60 17.15
CA PHE A 251 -22.12 -16.98 15.97
C PHE A 251 -23.24 -17.85 15.39
N THR A 252 -24.07 -17.25 14.55
CA THR A 252 -25.22 -17.86 13.91
C THR A 252 -25.06 -17.76 12.40
N THR A 253 -25.29 -18.88 11.71
CA THR A 253 -25.38 -18.96 10.25
C THR A 253 -26.79 -19.34 9.81
N ASP A 254 -27.02 -19.42 8.51
CA ASP A 254 -28.22 -20.00 7.90
C ASP A 254 -28.46 -21.48 8.26
N GLN A 255 -27.41 -22.20 8.74
CA GLN A 255 -27.46 -23.60 9.15
C GLN A 255 -27.52 -23.82 10.68
N GLY A 256 -27.52 -22.76 11.49
CA GLY A 256 -27.67 -22.86 12.95
C GLY A 256 -26.64 -22.07 13.74
N GLU A 257 -26.44 -22.47 15.00
CA GLU A 257 -25.49 -21.83 15.92
C GLU A 257 -24.17 -22.61 15.94
N PHE A 258 -23.06 -21.87 15.92
CA PHE A 258 -21.70 -22.40 15.89
C PHE A 258 -20.80 -21.62 16.83
N ILE A 259 -19.65 -22.22 17.11
CA ILE A 259 -18.59 -21.62 17.92
C ILE A 259 -17.32 -21.62 17.08
N MET A 260 -16.59 -20.52 17.08
CA MET A 260 -15.21 -20.45 16.59
C MET A 260 -14.27 -20.46 17.79
N ILE A 261 -13.24 -21.28 17.69
CA ILE A 261 -12.10 -21.29 18.61
C ILE A 261 -10.87 -21.18 17.73
N ASP A 262 -9.98 -20.27 18.08
CA ASP A 262 -8.71 -20.02 17.43
C ASP A 262 -7.55 -20.25 18.42
N ASP A 263 -6.44 -20.76 17.88
CA ASP A 263 -5.13 -20.78 18.53
C ASP A 263 -4.10 -20.07 17.64
N ASP A 264 -2.80 -20.25 17.94
CA ASP A 264 -1.74 -19.56 17.20
C ASP A 264 -1.52 -20.12 15.76
N GLU A 265 -2.07 -21.30 15.44
CA GLU A 265 -1.84 -22.01 14.17
C GLU A 265 -3.11 -22.11 13.31
N GLU A 266 -4.29 -22.26 13.91
CA GLU A 266 -5.55 -22.41 13.17
C GLU A 266 -6.77 -21.86 13.92
N ALA A 267 -7.83 -21.60 13.16
CA ALA A 267 -9.17 -21.41 13.68
C ALA A 267 -10.11 -22.52 13.21
N VAL A 268 -10.97 -22.97 14.11
CA VAL A 268 -11.93 -24.05 13.84
C VAL A 268 -13.37 -23.63 14.11
N MET A 269 -14.27 -24.07 13.23
CA MET A 269 -15.72 -23.91 13.38
C MET A 269 -16.32 -25.19 13.95
N ILE A 270 -16.93 -25.10 15.13
CA ILE A 270 -17.45 -26.23 15.88
C ILE A 270 -18.97 -26.13 16.05
N ASN A 271 -19.67 -27.24 15.83
CA ASN A 271 -21.06 -27.36 16.24
C ASN A 271 -21.15 -27.59 17.77
N PRO A 272 -21.76 -26.69 18.55
CA PRO A 272 -21.78 -26.76 20.00
C PRO A 272 -22.52 -27.98 20.56
N GLN A 273 -23.41 -28.59 19.78
CA GLN A 273 -24.21 -29.75 20.22
C GLN A 273 -23.52 -31.07 19.93
N THR A 274 -22.86 -31.19 18.77
CA THR A 274 -22.23 -32.44 18.33
C THR A 274 -20.72 -32.48 18.59
N GLN A 275 -20.10 -31.34 18.88
CA GLN A 275 -18.65 -31.15 18.96
C GLN A 275 -17.91 -31.51 17.65
N GLU A 276 -18.62 -31.53 16.54
CA GLU A 276 -18.06 -31.76 15.22
C GLU A 276 -17.39 -30.48 14.71
N ILE A 277 -16.19 -30.62 14.14
CA ILE A 277 -15.50 -29.55 13.41
C ILE A 277 -16.02 -29.55 11.97
N LEU A 278 -16.55 -28.42 11.52
CA LEU A 278 -17.15 -28.26 10.18
C LEU A 278 -16.20 -27.59 9.19
N ALA A 279 -15.35 -26.70 9.67
CA ALA A 279 -14.37 -25.99 8.87
C ALA A 279 -13.16 -25.67 9.75
N THR A 280 -12.02 -25.55 9.08
CA THR A 280 -10.73 -25.15 9.64
C THR A 280 -10.11 -24.15 8.67
N VAL A 281 -9.53 -23.08 9.21
CA VAL A 281 -8.70 -22.12 8.49
C VAL A 281 -7.34 -22.15 9.19
N GLU A 282 -6.30 -22.53 8.47
CA GLU A 282 -4.92 -22.50 8.95
C GLU A 282 -4.37 -21.08 8.74
N PHE A 283 -3.71 -20.53 9.75
CA PHE A 283 -2.98 -19.28 9.60
C PHE A 283 -1.62 -19.61 8.97
N GLU A 284 -1.28 -18.96 7.86
CA GLU A 284 0.09 -19.03 7.36
C GLU A 284 0.99 -18.37 8.41
N LEU A 285 1.74 -19.20 9.15
CA LEU A 285 2.92 -18.72 9.85
C LEU A 285 3.84 -18.19 8.75
N ASP A 286 4.01 -16.88 8.67
CA ASP A 286 5.16 -16.32 7.96
C ASP A 286 6.40 -16.99 8.57
N GLU A 287 6.97 -17.98 7.86
CA GLU A 287 8.16 -18.72 8.28
C GLU A 287 9.40 -17.81 8.39
N ASP A 288 9.26 -16.51 8.14
CA ASP A 288 10.32 -15.50 8.20
C ASP A 288 10.56 -14.91 9.61
N PHE A 289 9.84 -15.33 10.65
CA PHE A 289 10.07 -14.92 12.04
C PHE A 289 10.65 -16.02 12.96
N VAL A 290 11.69 -16.72 12.50
CA VAL A 290 12.58 -17.52 13.37
C VAL A 290 14.01 -17.34 12.82
N GLU A 291 14.88 -16.48 13.36
CA GLU A 291 15.48 -16.53 14.69
C GLU A 291 16.29 -15.22 14.89
N ALA A 292 16.11 -14.56 16.03
CA ALA A 292 16.98 -13.49 16.53
C ALA A 292 18.29 -14.03 17.13
#